data_AF-A0A0N4X6V0-F1
#
_entry.id   AF-A0A0N4X6V0-F1
#
_cell.length_a   1.000
_cell.length_b   1.000
_cell.length_c   1.000
_cell.angle_alpha   90.00
_cell.angle_beta   90.00
_cell.angle_gamma   90.00
#
_symmetry.space_group_name_H-M   'P 1'
#
loop_
_entity.id
_entity.type
_entity.pdbx_description
1 polymer ?
#
loop_
_entity_poly.entity_id
_entity_poly.type
_entity_poly.pdbx_seq_one_letter_code
_entity_poly.pdbx_strand_id
1 'polypeptide(L)'
;MFEDINKEYNTHLWDDDLAAKAMVEAVRPHYRLLWNAGDYFTIRNDKLFTKRYIGPLEEKVRFVLLNPFKKYADKLRQLPEGTTYGCNGFFDTDTMPNDNLLYVACVYNTPN
;
A
#
# COMPACT_ATOMS: atom_id res chain seq x y z
N MET A 1 5.60 11.14 -1.26
CA MET A 1 4.24 10.72 -0.87
C MET A 1 4.21 9.42 -0.05
N PHE A 2 4.48 8.23 -0.62
CA PHE A 2 4.40 6.97 0.14
C PHE A 2 5.38 6.95 1.31
N GLU A 3 6.59 7.47 1.09
CA GLU A 3 7.57 7.64 2.15
C GLU A 3 7.08 8.55 3.27
N ASP A 4 6.33 9.62 2.94
CA ASP A 4 5.83 10.56 3.95
C ASP A 4 4.79 9.89 4.85
N ILE A 5 3.90 9.07 4.28
CA ILE A 5 2.93 8.27 5.03
C ILE A 5 3.66 7.25 5.91
N ASN A 6 4.69 6.59 5.39
CA ASN A 6 5.39 5.54 6.13
C ASN A 6 6.29 6.10 7.26
N LYS A 7 6.91 7.26 7.05
CA LYS A 7 7.75 7.98 8.04
C LYS A 7 6.98 8.37 9.32
N GLU A 8 5.65 8.46 9.27
CA GLU A 8 4.81 8.66 10.46
C GLU A 8 4.80 7.44 11.41
N TYR A 9 5.16 6.25 10.92
CA TYR A 9 5.05 4.98 11.65
C TYR A 9 6.39 4.27 11.86
N ASN A 10 7.38 4.48 10.99
CA ASN A 10 8.71 3.87 11.09
C ASN A 10 9.76 4.65 10.27
N THR A 11 11.04 4.31 10.42
CA THR A 11 12.16 4.93 9.68
C THR A 11 12.80 3.96 8.67
N HIS A 12 12.02 3.00 8.15
CA HIS A 12 12.54 2.01 7.19
C HIS A 12 13.00 2.66 5.88
N LEU A 13 13.87 1.95 5.17
CA LEU A 13 14.45 2.43 3.90
C LEU A 13 13.59 2.01 2.71
N TRP A 14 13.43 2.92 1.76
CA TRP A 14 12.72 2.68 0.51
C TRP A 14 13.49 1.71 -0.40
N ASP A 15 12.77 0.86 -1.12
CA ASP A 15 13.28 -0.15 -2.05
C ASP A 15 12.37 -0.23 -3.29
N ASP A 16 12.95 0.07 -4.46
CA ASP A 16 12.23 0.13 -5.74
C ASP A 16 11.74 -1.26 -6.21
N ASP A 17 12.48 -2.33 -5.91
CA ASP A 17 12.08 -3.70 -6.27
C ASP A 17 10.87 -4.12 -5.44
N LEU A 18 10.83 -3.70 -4.16
CA LEU A 18 9.63 -3.88 -3.33
C LEU A 18 8.46 -3.00 -3.80
N ALA A 19 8.70 -1.83 -4.38
CA ALA A 19 7.65 -1.01 -4.96
C ALA A 19 7.06 -1.67 -6.24
N ALA A 20 7.89 -2.28 -7.08
CA ALA A 20 7.43 -3.09 -8.20
C ALA A 20 6.59 -4.29 -7.72
N LYS A 21 7.04 -4.97 -6.66
CA LYS A 21 6.29 -6.06 -6.01
C LYS A 21 4.97 -5.58 -5.43
N ALA A 22 4.95 -4.41 -4.80
CA ALA A 22 3.73 -3.81 -4.25
C ALA A 22 2.68 -3.54 -5.32
N MET A 23 3.08 -3.16 -6.55
CA MET A 23 2.13 -3.00 -7.66
C MET A 23 1.42 -4.32 -7.99
N VAL A 24 2.18 -5.42 -8.03
CA VAL A 24 1.63 -6.77 -8.28
C VAL A 24 0.69 -7.18 -7.15
N GLU A 25 1.05 -6.93 -5.90
CA GLU A 25 0.20 -7.26 -4.74
C GLU A 25 -1.07 -6.39 -4.65
N ALA A 26 -1.02 -5.14 -5.13
CA ALA A 26 -2.18 -4.23 -5.12
C ALA A 26 -3.34 -4.73 -5.99
N VAL A 27 -3.03 -5.28 -7.17
CA VAL A 27 -4.05 -5.76 -8.14
C VAL A 27 -4.36 -7.25 -7.99
N ARG A 28 -3.70 -7.95 -7.06
CA ARG A 28 -3.86 -9.38 -6.86
C ARG A 28 -5.24 -9.69 -6.27
N PRO A 29 -6.01 -10.66 -6.83
CA PRO A 29 -7.33 -11.01 -6.32
C PRO A 29 -7.30 -11.38 -4.83
N HIS A 30 -8.28 -10.89 -4.06
CA HIS A 30 -8.26 -11.01 -2.60
C HIS A 30 -8.27 -12.46 -2.09
N TYR A 31 -8.77 -13.42 -2.87
CA TYR A 31 -8.78 -14.86 -2.52
C TYR A 31 -7.45 -15.58 -2.77
N ARG A 32 -6.48 -14.93 -3.44
CA ARG A 32 -5.09 -15.40 -3.58
C ARG A 32 -4.17 -14.72 -2.58
N LEU A 33 -4.67 -14.45 -1.38
CA LEU A 33 -3.81 -14.11 -0.26
C LEU A 33 -2.87 -15.30 -0.06
N LEU A 34 -1.64 -15.17 -0.57
CA LEU A 34 -0.52 -15.88 0.00
C LEU A 34 -0.43 -15.41 1.44
N TRP A 35 -1.11 -16.17 2.29
CA TRP A 35 -0.85 -16.31 3.70
C TRP A 35 0.65 -16.22 3.92
N ASN A 36 1.15 -15.07 4.41
CA ASN A 36 2.52 -14.86 4.91
C ASN A 36 3.56 -15.80 4.26
N ALA A 37 3.71 -15.75 2.94
CA ALA A 37 4.66 -16.61 2.24
C ALA A 37 6.07 -16.02 2.38
N GLY A 38 6.69 -16.24 3.54
CA GLY A 38 8.06 -15.84 3.87
C GLY A 38 8.25 -14.33 4.01
N ASP A 39 9.23 -13.92 4.83
CA ASP A 39 10.00 -12.66 5.00
C ASP A 39 9.32 -11.29 4.75
N TYR A 40 8.04 -11.25 4.38
CA TYR A 40 7.36 -10.09 3.84
C TYR A 40 6.07 -9.81 4.61
N PHE A 41 6.00 -8.61 5.18
CA PHE A 41 4.76 -8.05 5.70
C PHE A 41 4.11 -7.18 4.61
N THR A 42 2.81 -7.31 4.39
CA THR A 42 2.10 -6.56 3.34
C THR A 42 0.88 -5.84 3.92
N ILE A 43 0.74 -4.55 3.59
CA ILE A 43 -0.46 -3.76 3.82
C ILE A 43 -1.05 -3.47 2.44
N ARG A 44 -2.31 -3.84 2.21
CA ARG A 44 -3.02 -3.49 0.98
C ARG A 44 -4.43 -2.98 1.29
N ASN A 45 -4.94 -2.14 0.42
CA ASN A 45 -6.33 -1.71 0.47
C ASN A 45 -6.76 -1.16 -0.89
N ASP A 46 -8.06 -1.07 -1.09
CA ASP A 46 -8.67 -0.48 -2.27
C ASP A 46 -9.81 0.46 -1.89
N LYS A 47 -10.11 1.42 -2.76
CA LYS A 47 -11.21 2.37 -2.54
C LYS A 47 -11.78 2.90 -3.84
N LEU A 48 -13.10 2.99 -3.89
CA LEU A 48 -13.85 3.68 -4.93
C LEU A 48 -13.86 5.19 -4.70
N PHE A 49 -13.62 5.93 -5.78
CA PHE A 49 -13.75 7.37 -5.85
C PHE A 49 -14.70 7.73 -6.97
N THR A 50 -15.80 8.42 -6.66
CA THR A 50 -16.71 8.91 -7.71
C THR A 50 -15.94 9.79 -8.70
N LYS A 51 -16.27 9.72 -9.99
CA LYS A 51 -15.63 10.56 -11.04
C LYS A 51 -15.88 12.06 -10.81
N ARG A 52 -16.86 12.41 -9.97
CA ARG A 52 -17.11 13.79 -9.52
C ARG A 52 -16.07 14.29 -8.51
N TYR A 53 -15.30 13.40 -7.88
CA TYR A 53 -14.26 13.78 -6.94
C TYR A 53 -12.98 14.19 -7.70
N ILE A 54 -12.67 15.48 -7.67
CA ILE A 54 -11.57 16.13 -8.41
C ILE A 54 -10.29 16.27 -7.54
N GLY A 55 -10.23 15.61 -6.37
CA GLY A 55 -9.04 15.67 -5.53
C GLY A 55 -7.80 15.07 -6.21
N PRO A 56 -6.59 15.54 -5.85
CA PRO A 56 -5.35 15.04 -6.43
C PRO A 56 -5.14 13.55 -6.10
N LEU A 57 -4.40 12.84 -6.96
CA LEU A 57 -4.11 11.41 -6.77
C LEU A 57 -3.48 11.14 -5.40
N GLU A 58 -2.64 12.06 -4.92
CA GLU A 58 -1.96 11.89 -3.64
C GLU A 58 -2.91 11.85 -2.44
N GLU A 59 -3.96 12.66 -2.46
CA GLU A 59 -4.99 12.66 -1.42
C GLU A 59 -5.80 11.36 -1.47
N LYS A 60 -6.12 10.87 -2.68
CA LYS A 60 -6.79 9.58 -2.86
C LYS A 60 -5.97 8.44 -2.25
N VAL A 61 -4.67 8.40 -2.54
CA VAL A 61 -3.74 7.40 -1.99
C VAL A 61 -3.68 7.47 -0.47
N ARG A 62 -3.57 8.68 0.10
CA ARG A 62 -3.64 8.87 1.57
C ARG A 62 -4.94 8.31 2.14
N PHE A 63 -6.10 8.57 1.52
CA PHE A 63 -7.37 8.02 1.98
C PHE A 63 -7.45 6.50 1.93
N VAL A 64 -6.82 5.86 0.93
CA VAL A 64 -6.77 4.39 0.84
C VAL A 64 -5.91 3.81 1.95
N LEU A 65 -4.78 4.43 2.27
CA LEU A 65 -3.79 3.90 3.21
C LEU A 65 -4.01 4.28 4.68
N LEU A 66 -4.72 5.36 4.99
CA LEU A 66 -4.82 5.89 6.36
C LEU A 66 -5.40 4.88 7.37
N ASN A 67 -6.50 4.20 7.03
CA ASN A 67 -7.10 3.22 7.92
C ASN A 67 -6.25 1.94 8.07
N PRO A 68 -5.72 1.34 6.98
CA PRO A 68 -4.76 0.24 7.10
C PRO A 68 -3.54 0.57 7.95
N PHE A 69 -2.89 1.72 7.72
CA PHE A 69 -1.71 2.12 8.49
C PHE A 69 -2.03 2.33 9.97
N LYS A 70 -3.16 2.97 10.30
CA LYS A 70 -3.62 3.06 11.70
C LYS A 70 -3.85 1.70 12.33
N LYS A 71 -4.46 0.76 11.59
CA LYS A 71 -4.71 -0.61 12.04
C LYS A 71 -3.42 -1.39 12.32
N TYR A 72 -2.39 -1.17 11.50
CA TYR A 72 -1.10 -1.86 11.60
C TYR A 72 -0.01 -1.04 12.26
N ALA A 73 -0.34 0.10 12.89
CA ALA A 73 0.63 1.06 13.41
C ALA A 73 1.64 0.43 14.37
N ASP A 74 1.16 -0.36 15.34
CA ASP A 74 2.03 -1.01 16.32
C ASP A 74 2.91 -2.07 15.68
N LYS A 75 2.38 -2.80 14.70
CA LYS A 75 3.16 -3.79 13.94
C LYS A 75 4.26 -3.12 13.11
N LEU A 76 3.95 -2.02 12.43
CA LEU A 76 4.91 -1.24 11.65
C LEU A 76 6.04 -0.69 12.52
N ARG A 77 5.75 -0.23 13.75
CA ARG A 77 6.75 0.26 14.70
C ARG A 77 7.66 -0.84 15.25
N GLN A 78 7.17 -2.08 15.29
CA GLN A 78 7.87 -3.24 15.83
C GLN A 78 8.64 -4.03 14.78
N LEU A 79 8.58 -3.64 13.51
CA LEU A 79 9.38 -4.26 12.47
C LEU A 79 10.88 -4.08 12.78
N PRO A 80 11.71 -5.11 12.56
CA PRO A 80 13.11 -5.09 12.94
C PRO A 80 13.90 -4.01 12.18
N GLU A 81 14.98 -3.54 12.80
CA GLU A 81 15.96 -2.69 12.13
C GLU A 81 16.53 -3.40 10.89
N GLY A 82 16.79 -2.63 9.83
CA GLY A 82 17.17 -3.20 8.52
C GLY A 82 15.99 -3.61 7.64
N THR A 83 14.74 -3.51 8.12
CA THR A 83 13.56 -3.66 7.26
C THR A 83 13.58 -2.62 6.14
N THR A 84 13.38 -3.07 4.90
CA THR A 84 13.14 -2.22 3.73
C THR A 84 11.67 -2.31 3.31
N TYR A 85 11.20 -1.32 2.56
CA TYR A 85 9.82 -1.32 2.08
C TYR A 85 9.67 -0.64 0.72
N GLY A 86 8.60 -0.99 0.03
CA GLY A 86 8.16 -0.29 -1.17
C GLY A 86 6.64 -0.29 -1.26
N CYS A 87 6.07 0.82 -1.76
CA CYS A 87 4.63 0.97 -1.92
C CYS A 87 4.30 1.35 -3.36
N ASN A 88 3.20 0.82 -3.89
CA ASN A 88 2.72 1.19 -5.21
C ASN A 88 1.23 0.86 -5.35
N GLY A 89 0.64 1.24 -6.47
CA GLY A 89 -0.78 1.05 -6.71
C GLY A 89 -1.16 1.12 -8.18
N PHE A 90 -2.43 0.85 -8.42
CA PHE A 90 -3.05 0.93 -9.73
C PHE A 90 -4.34 1.74 -9.62
N PHE A 91 -4.50 2.75 -10.47
CA PHE A 91 -5.71 3.56 -10.51
C PHE A 91 -6.52 3.27 -11.76
N ASP A 92 -7.59 2.51 -11.58
CA ASP A 92 -8.51 2.14 -12.64
C ASP A 92 -9.55 3.25 -12.85
N THR A 93 -9.46 3.95 -13.98
CA THR A 93 -10.38 5.04 -14.34
C THR A 93 -11.40 4.64 -15.40
N ASP A 94 -11.26 3.44 -15.97
CA ASP A 94 -11.87 3.13 -17.27
C ASP A 94 -12.89 1.99 -17.17
N THR A 95 -12.78 1.11 -16.17
CA THR A 95 -13.69 -0.04 -16.05
C THR A 95 -15.06 0.30 -15.50
N MET A 96 -15.19 1.41 -14.75
CA MET A 96 -16.44 1.81 -14.11
C MET A 96 -17.00 3.12 -14.71
N PRO A 97 -18.30 3.18 -15.04
CA PRO A 97 -18.88 4.36 -15.68
C PRO A 97 -18.82 5.63 -14.83
N ASN A 98 -19.10 5.51 -13.52
CA ASN A 98 -19.29 6.64 -12.61
C ASN A 98 -18.21 6.76 -11.53
N ASP A 99 -17.35 5.75 -11.41
CA ASP A 99 -16.37 5.63 -10.34
C ASP A 99 -14.99 5.31 -10.92
N ASN A 100 -13.96 5.57 -10.13
CA ASN A 100 -12.61 5.10 -10.35
C ASN A 100 -12.22 4.24 -9.15
N LEU A 101 -11.48 3.17 -9.37
CA LEU A 101 -11.05 2.26 -8.31
C LEU A 101 -9.54 2.35 -8.13
N LEU A 102 -9.11 2.76 -6.94
CA LEU A 102 -7.70 2.85 -6.59
C LEU A 102 -7.30 1.68 -5.71
N TYR A 103 -6.37 0.86 -6.20
CA TYR A 103 -5.73 -0.22 -5.46
C TYR A 103 -4.35 0.23 -5.00
N VAL A 104 -3.99 -0.03 -3.75
CA VAL A 104 -2.68 0.33 -3.20
C VAL A 104 -2.17 -0.80 -2.32
N ALA A 105 -0.87 -1.07 -2.39
CA ALA A 105 -0.17 -1.91 -1.43
C ALA A 105 1.18 -1.31 -1.02
N CYS A 106 1.65 -1.77 0.13
CA CYS A 106 2.98 -1.57 0.68
C CYS A 106 3.51 -2.93 1.12
N VAL A 107 4.73 -3.26 0.70
CA VAL A 107 5.43 -4.50 1.01
C VAL A 107 6.66 -4.15 1.82
N TYR A 108 6.87 -4.86 2.92
CA TYR A 108 7.99 -4.71 3.84
C TYR A 108 8.77 -6.01 3.84
N ASN A 109 10.09 -5.94 3.61
CA ASN A 109 10.99 -7.08 3.71
C ASN A 109 11.67 -7.05 5.08
N THR A 110 11.34 -7.99 5.95
CA THR A 110 11.93 -8.08 7.28
C THR A 110 13.16 -8.96 7.23
N PRO A 111 14.34 -8.49 7.66
CA PRO A 111 15.50 -9.36 7.82
C PRO A 111 15.18 -10.49 8.80
N ASN A 112 15.58 -11.71 8.44
CA ASN A 112 15.52 -12.89 9.31
C ASN A 112 16.61 -12.87 10.38
#